data_AF-V8P1W0-F1
#
_entry.id   AF-V8P1W0-F1
#
_cell.length_a   1.000
_cell.length_b   1.000
_cell.length_c   1.000
_cell.angle_alpha   90.00
_cell.angle_beta   90.00
_cell.angle_gamma   90.00
#
_symmetry.space_group_name_H-M   'P 1'
#
loop_
_entity.id
_entity.type
_entity.pdbx_description
1 polymer ?
#
loop_
_entity_poly.entity_id
_entity_poly.type
_entity_poly.pdbx_seq_one_letter_code
_entity_poly.pdbx_strand_id
1 'polypeptide(L)'
;MRHAEQIAQNRRMNNGTLNRHTEILEVLEIPQLMDTCVRNSYYEEALELVSYVRRLEKKHAGIPVVQGIVAEVRQSTQLMLTQLIQQLRTNIQLPACLRVIGYLRCMDVFTEAELRITFLQARDFWLRSILAAVPDDDPYVHITKTIEACRVHLFDIVTQYRAIFADEEPLVLPLGKDTFNESAIFHGWVLQKVSQFLLVLERDLQRGVGNRLDSLLGQCMYFGLSFSRVGADFRGQLVPIFQHVVLLAFKKAMQEATDQFQEEMNSYTLISAPALLGSAISVPMPSAQPGTLQPPLVLLDFPPLAHLINNILMAFNDLRLCCPVALAPVVAALLENVLSQGVKIILAFHRAEAAAFSSQEQELFVQFCTAFLEDLVPYLNRCLQLLFPLAQIAQILGVPAARVHKYGGLACVDEEAIQELLGSVLPKKETTLPLTEKGMALQLPLDLGLSGSEQEGADPSRAVSVSSAAKKSPLPEDARPPSGVSATA
;
A
#
# COMPACT_ATOMS: atom_id res chain seq x y z
N MET A 1 57.22 16.48 76.46
CA MET A 1 56.96 15.13 75.91
C MET A 1 55.91 15.14 74.80
N ARG A 2 54.69 15.66 75.00
CA ARG A 2 53.63 15.73 73.97
C ARG A 2 54.09 16.30 72.61
N HIS A 3 54.93 17.33 72.62
CA HIS A 3 55.46 17.95 71.39
C HIS A 3 56.45 17.03 70.61
N ALA A 4 57.23 16.21 71.32
CA ALA A 4 58.16 15.26 70.70
C ALA A 4 57.42 14.03 70.14
N GLU A 5 56.37 13.58 70.82
CA GLU A 5 55.47 12.53 70.32
C GLU A 5 54.73 12.97 69.06
N GLN A 6 54.26 14.23 69.02
CA GLN A 6 53.61 14.81 67.85
C GLN A 6 54.57 14.94 66.65
N ILE A 7 55.83 15.32 66.88
CA ILE A 7 56.87 15.35 65.83
C ILE A 7 57.19 13.93 65.33
N ALA A 8 57.28 12.94 66.23
CA ALA A 8 57.51 11.55 65.85
C ALA A 8 56.34 10.97 65.05
N GLN A 9 55.10 11.30 65.41
CA GLN A 9 53.89 10.90 64.69
C GLN A 9 53.83 11.55 63.30
N ASN A 10 54.10 12.85 63.19
CA ASN A 10 54.16 13.55 61.90
C ASN A 10 55.27 12.99 60.99
N ARG A 11 56.45 12.67 61.52
CA ARG A 11 57.52 12.01 60.75
C ARG A 11 57.11 10.63 60.27
N ARG A 12 56.41 9.85 61.09
CA ARG A 12 55.87 8.54 60.68
C ARG A 12 54.81 8.67 59.59
N MET A 13 53.89 9.62 59.69
CA MET A 13 52.91 9.88 58.63
C MET A 13 53.56 10.37 57.33
N ASN A 14 54.54 11.27 57.42
CA ASN A 14 55.26 11.77 56.24
C ASN A 14 56.06 10.66 55.57
N ASN A 15 56.77 9.81 56.32
CA ASN A 15 57.46 8.66 55.73
C ASN A 15 56.47 7.66 55.12
N GLY A 16 55.32 7.41 55.77
CA GLY A 16 54.28 6.56 55.21
C GLY A 16 53.72 7.09 53.90
N THR A 17 53.52 8.41 53.81
CA THR A 17 53.04 9.08 52.59
C THR A 17 54.11 9.06 51.50
N LEU A 18 55.38 9.34 51.84
CA LEU A 18 56.50 9.31 50.92
C LEU A 18 56.70 7.91 50.32
N ASN A 19 56.58 6.87 51.14
CA ASN A 19 56.73 5.47 50.70
C ASN A 19 55.61 5.01 49.77
N ARG A 20 54.41 5.63 49.85
CA ARG A 20 53.25 5.31 48.98
C ARG A 20 52.93 6.41 47.99
N HIS A 21 53.82 7.37 47.80
CA HIS A 21 53.58 8.55 46.99
C HIS A 21 53.22 8.19 45.55
N THR A 22 53.88 7.20 44.96
CA THR A 22 53.58 6.72 43.60
C THR A 22 52.17 6.17 43.48
N GLU A 23 51.74 5.30 44.41
CA GLU A 23 50.39 4.74 44.43
C GLU A 23 49.31 5.82 44.61
N ILE A 24 49.63 6.86 45.40
CA ILE A 24 48.74 8.02 45.59
C ILE A 24 48.63 8.85 44.31
N LEU A 25 49.74 9.08 43.61
CA LEU A 25 49.74 9.78 42.34
C LEU A 25 48.94 9.03 41.28
N GLU A 26 49.12 7.71 41.16
CA GLU A 26 48.35 6.88 40.22
C GLU A 26 46.83 7.04 40.43
N VAL A 27 46.36 7.09 41.68
CA VAL A 27 44.95 7.32 42.00
C VAL A 27 44.49 8.73 41.62
N LEU A 28 45.34 9.74 41.82
CA LEU A 28 45.06 11.13 41.46
C LEU A 28 45.07 11.36 39.93
N GLU A 29 45.76 10.53 39.16
CA GLU A 29 45.84 10.60 37.71
C GLU A 29 44.66 9.91 37.00
N ILE A 30 43.85 9.11 37.71
CA ILE A 30 42.69 8.38 37.15
C ILE A 30 41.75 9.30 36.34
N PRO A 31 41.36 10.50 36.81
CA PRO A 31 40.52 11.39 36.01
C PRO A 31 41.13 11.79 34.66
N GLN A 32 42.43 12.09 34.62
CA GLN A 32 43.14 12.40 33.37
C GLN A 32 43.22 11.19 32.44
N LEU A 33 43.51 10.00 32.99
CA LEU A 33 43.51 8.76 32.23
C LEU A 33 42.11 8.47 31.66
N MET A 34 41.07 8.66 32.46
CA MET A 34 39.67 8.50 32.04
C MET A 34 39.30 9.46 30.89
N ASP A 35 39.62 10.75 30.99
CA ASP A 35 39.39 11.71 29.89
C ASP A 35 40.14 11.30 28.62
N THR A 36 41.38 10.83 28.76
CA THR A 36 42.19 10.34 27.64
C THR A 36 41.58 9.10 26.98
N CYS A 37 41.13 8.12 27.77
CA CYS A 37 40.47 6.91 27.26
C CYS A 37 39.18 7.26 26.50
N VAL A 38 38.32 8.11 27.08
CA VAL A 38 37.05 8.51 26.45
C VAL A 38 37.27 9.29 25.16
N ARG A 39 38.20 10.26 25.14
CA ARG A 39 38.51 11.04 23.93
C ARG A 39 39.06 10.19 22.79
N ASN A 40 39.83 9.17 23.10
CA ASN A 40 40.42 8.26 22.12
C ASN A 40 39.52 7.05 21.79
N SER A 41 38.29 7.00 22.31
CA SER A 41 37.34 5.89 22.11
C SER A 41 37.82 4.53 22.64
N TYR A 42 38.72 4.53 23.63
CA TYR A 42 39.15 3.36 24.40
C TYR A 42 38.12 3.06 25.51
N TYR A 43 36.93 2.64 25.08
CA TYR A 43 35.76 2.50 25.95
C TYR A 43 35.84 1.29 26.90
N GLU A 44 36.56 0.24 26.53
CA GLU A 44 36.73 -0.94 27.38
C GLU A 44 37.58 -0.58 28.61
N GLU A 45 38.71 0.08 28.38
CA GLU A 45 39.61 0.59 29.40
C GLU A 45 38.91 1.66 30.27
N ALA A 46 38.12 2.55 29.66
CA ALA A 46 37.31 3.51 30.40
C ALA A 46 36.31 2.84 31.35
N LEU A 47 35.66 1.74 30.92
CA LEU A 47 34.73 0.98 31.78
C LEU A 47 35.45 0.27 32.93
N GLU A 48 36.67 -0.22 32.70
CA GLU A 48 37.50 -0.78 33.78
C GLU A 48 37.83 0.27 34.84
N LEU A 49 38.20 1.50 34.43
CA LEU A 49 38.45 2.62 35.32
C LEU A 49 37.20 3.00 36.13
N VAL A 50 36.03 3.06 35.48
CA VAL A 50 34.75 3.29 36.19
C VAL A 50 34.51 2.21 37.25
N SER A 51 34.76 0.94 36.91
CA SER A 51 34.61 -0.16 37.86
C SER A 51 35.57 -0.03 39.06
N TYR A 52 36.80 0.42 38.82
CA TYR A 52 37.82 0.64 39.84
C TYR A 52 37.41 1.79 40.77
N VAL A 53 36.98 2.92 40.21
CA VAL A 53 36.56 4.10 40.96
C VAL A 53 35.30 3.81 41.80
N ARG A 54 34.34 3.03 41.28
CA ARG A 54 33.19 2.56 42.07
C ARG A 54 33.61 1.71 43.27
N ARG A 55 34.64 0.85 43.12
CA ARG A 55 35.20 0.07 44.24
C ARG A 55 35.92 0.97 45.25
N LEU A 56 36.63 2.00 44.77
CA LEU A 56 37.34 2.98 45.59
C LEU A 56 36.35 3.81 46.44
N GLU A 57 35.27 4.30 45.83
CA GLU A 57 34.20 5.04 46.50
C GLU A 57 33.57 4.22 47.63
N LYS A 58 33.20 2.94 47.36
CA LYS A 58 32.61 2.05 48.36
C LYS A 58 33.51 1.84 49.58
N LYS A 59 34.83 1.82 49.40
CA LYS A 59 35.80 1.61 50.49
C LYS A 59 36.14 2.91 51.24
N HIS A 60 36.12 4.06 50.55
CA HIS A 60 36.70 5.30 51.05
C HIS A 60 35.78 6.53 50.86
N ALA A 61 34.47 6.34 51.04
CA ALA A 61 33.45 7.38 50.82
C ALA A 61 33.65 8.66 51.67
N GLY A 62 34.32 8.57 52.81
CA GLY A 62 34.56 9.72 53.71
C GLY A 62 35.69 10.66 53.29
N ILE A 63 36.44 10.37 52.22
CA ILE A 63 37.61 11.16 51.80
C ILE A 63 37.19 12.15 50.70
N PRO A 64 37.30 13.49 50.91
CA PRO A 64 36.88 14.50 49.94
C PRO A 64 37.58 14.38 48.57
N VAL A 65 38.86 14.00 48.56
CA VAL A 65 39.63 13.80 47.32
C VAL A 65 39.07 12.65 46.49
N VAL A 66 38.68 11.54 47.14
CA VAL A 66 38.05 10.40 46.45
C VAL A 66 36.70 10.83 45.85
N GLN A 67 35.93 11.65 46.57
CA GLN A 67 34.68 12.20 46.05
C GLN A 67 34.92 13.12 44.84
N GLY A 68 36.00 13.90 44.83
CA GLY A 68 36.43 14.69 43.67
C GLY A 68 36.73 13.82 42.45
N ILE A 69 37.55 12.76 42.63
CA ILE A 69 37.87 11.79 41.57
C ILE A 69 36.60 11.15 41.01
N VAL A 70 35.69 10.70 41.88
CA VAL A 70 34.41 10.09 41.46
C VAL A 70 33.60 11.08 40.62
N ALA A 71 33.53 12.35 41.02
CA ALA A 71 32.79 13.38 40.28
C ALA A 71 33.38 13.63 38.88
N GLU A 72 34.70 13.76 38.76
CA GLU A 72 35.39 13.97 37.47
C GLU A 72 35.25 12.75 36.54
N VAL A 73 35.43 11.53 37.07
CA VAL A 73 35.23 10.30 36.31
C VAL A 73 33.78 10.16 35.85
N ARG A 74 32.82 10.56 36.69
CA ARG A 74 31.39 10.57 36.31
C ARG A 74 31.12 11.57 35.19
N GLN A 75 31.77 12.73 35.18
CA GLN A 75 31.67 13.70 34.08
C GLN A 75 32.19 13.11 32.76
N SER A 76 33.38 12.49 32.76
CA SER A 76 33.92 11.81 31.57
C SER A 76 33.05 10.64 31.12
N THR A 77 32.41 9.93 32.05
CA THR A 77 31.44 8.87 31.75
C THR A 77 30.19 9.40 31.04
N GLN A 78 29.71 10.60 31.38
CA GLN A 78 28.59 11.24 30.67
C GLN A 78 28.97 11.65 29.24
N LEU A 79 30.21 12.08 29.01
CA LEU A 79 30.73 12.33 27.67
C LEU A 79 30.76 11.03 26.85
N MET A 80 31.26 9.94 27.44
CA MET A 80 31.26 8.60 26.82
C MET A 80 29.84 8.16 26.42
N LEU A 81 28.86 8.32 27.32
CA LEU A 81 27.46 8.02 27.03
C LEU A 81 26.96 8.77 25.79
N THR A 82 27.26 10.07 25.72
CA THR A 82 26.84 10.93 24.61
C THR A 82 27.48 10.47 23.29
N GLN A 83 28.78 10.12 23.31
CA GLN A 83 29.49 9.62 22.14
C GLN A 83 28.91 8.28 21.65
N LEU A 84 28.62 7.34 22.56
CA LEU A 84 28.03 6.04 22.24
C LEU A 84 26.64 6.20 21.61
N ILE A 85 25.78 7.05 22.19
CA ILE A 85 24.45 7.34 21.60
C ILE A 85 24.61 8.00 20.23
N GLN A 86 25.57 8.90 20.05
CA GLN A 86 25.82 9.54 18.77
C GLN A 86 26.27 8.54 17.71
N GLN A 87 27.05 7.51 18.05
CA GLN A 87 27.40 6.44 17.12
C GLN A 87 26.15 5.67 16.63
N LEU A 88 25.18 5.41 17.50
CA LEU A 88 23.91 4.77 17.12
C LEU A 88 23.06 5.61 16.15
N ARG A 89 23.26 6.93 16.13
CA ARG A 89 22.60 7.88 15.21
C ARG A 89 23.24 7.97 13.82
N THR A 90 24.19 7.09 13.49
CA THR A 90 24.86 7.04 12.20
C THR A 90 24.55 5.74 11.45
N ASN A 91 25.10 5.55 10.24
CA ASN A 91 25.01 4.29 9.52
C ASN A 91 25.94 3.22 10.13
N ILE A 92 25.56 2.73 11.32
CA ILE A 92 26.31 1.72 12.07
C ILE A 92 25.94 0.30 11.63
N GLN A 93 26.96 -0.54 11.46
CA GLN A 93 26.81 -1.96 11.12
C GLN A 93 26.51 -2.81 12.37
N LEU A 94 25.84 -3.95 12.20
CA LEU A 94 25.40 -4.82 13.30
C LEU A 94 26.52 -5.15 14.33
N PRO A 95 27.75 -5.55 13.93
CA PRO A 95 28.79 -5.89 14.90
C PRO A 95 29.22 -4.70 15.77
N ALA A 96 29.31 -3.50 15.17
CA ALA A 96 29.63 -2.29 15.92
C ALA A 96 28.48 -1.88 16.84
N CYS A 97 27.24 -2.07 16.37
CA CYS A 97 26.04 -1.80 17.15
C CYS A 97 25.95 -2.67 18.41
N LEU A 98 26.24 -3.98 18.28
CA LEU A 98 26.34 -4.91 19.41
C LEU A 98 27.38 -4.47 20.43
N ARG A 99 28.57 -4.02 19.99
CA ARG A 99 29.60 -3.49 20.89
C ARG A 99 29.14 -2.24 21.65
N VAL A 100 28.56 -1.27 20.94
CA VAL A 100 28.07 -0.03 21.54
C VAL A 100 26.99 -0.31 22.58
N ILE A 101 26.03 -1.19 22.26
CA ILE A 101 24.99 -1.59 23.23
C ILE A 101 25.60 -2.39 24.39
N GLY A 102 26.60 -3.24 24.14
CA GLY A 102 27.37 -3.92 25.19
C GLY A 102 28.00 -2.93 26.17
N TYR A 103 28.66 -1.88 25.68
CA TYR A 103 29.21 -0.82 26.53
C TYR A 103 28.12 -0.10 27.32
N LEU A 104 26.99 0.26 26.68
CA LEU A 104 25.87 0.91 27.35
C LEU A 104 25.25 0.04 28.46
N ARG A 105 25.18 -1.28 28.28
CA ARG A 105 24.78 -2.22 29.33
C ARG A 105 25.79 -2.23 30.49
N CYS A 106 27.09 -2.25 30.20
CA CYS A 106 28.14 -2.21 31.23
C CYS A 106 28.17 -0.90 32.04
N MET A 107 27.71 0.21 31.47
CA MET A 107 27.61 1.49 32.19
C MET A 107 26.57 1.43 33.32
N ASP A 108 25.58 0.54 33.23
CA ASP A 108 24.53 0.32 34.24
C ASP A 108 23.74 1.62 34.52
N VAL A 109 23.46 2.39 33.46
CA VAL A 109 22.70 3.67 33.52
C VAL A 109 21.26 3.50 33.07
N PHE A 110 20.97 2.46 32.27
CA PHE A 110 19.65 2.19 31.71
C PHE A 110 19.12 0.85 32.18
N THR A 111 17.82 0.80 32.46
CA THR A 111 17.06 -0.45 32.43
C THR A 111 16.99 -1.01 31.00
N GLU A 112 16.67 -2.30 30.85
CA GLU A 112 16.58 -2.91 29.52
C GLU A 112 15.49 -2.25 28.66
N ALA A 113 14.37 -1.82 29.26
CA ALA A 113 13.33 -1.06 28.57
C ALA A 113 13.82 0.33 28.10
N GLU A 114 14.53 1.07 28.95
CA GLU A 114 15.10 2.38 28.58
C GLU A 114 16.17 2.24 27.48
N LEU A 115 16.95 1.16 27.52
CA LEU A 115 17.96 0.88 26.50
C LEU A 115 17.33 0.58 25.15
N ARG A 116 16.24 -0.20 25.10
CA ARG A 116 15.45 -0.43 23.88
C ARG A 116 14.88 0.87 23.31
N ILE A 117 14.28 1.70 24.16
CA ILE A 117 13.75 3.01 23.75
C ILE A 117 14.86 3.90 23.21
N THR A 118 15.98 4.00 23.93
CA THR A 118 17.13 4.82 23.55
C THR A 118 17.72 4.37 22.20
N PHE A 119 17.83 3.05 22.00
CA PHE A 119 18.25 2.48 20.73
C PHE A 119 17.28 2.87 19.61
N LEU A 120 15.98 2.61 19.75
CA LEU A 120 14.98 2.92 18.73
C LEU A 120 14.92 4.42 18.42
N GLN A 121 15.04 5.28 19.42
CA GLN A 121 15.11 6.74 19.22
C GLN A 121 16.35 7.17 18.44
N ALA A 122 17.52 6.60 18.77
CA ALA A 122 18.77 6.90 18.05
C ALA A 122 18.72 6.43 16.60
N ARG A 123 18.20 5.22 16.35
CA ARG A 123 18.02 4.69 14.99
C ARG A 123 16.95 5.46 14.21
N ASP A 124 15.87 5.87 14.87
CA ASP A 124 14.82 6.69 14.25
C ASP A 124 15.36 8.08 13.86
N PHE A 125 16.19 8.69 14.70
CA PHE A 125 16.84 9.96 14.36
C PHE A 125 17.67 9.82 13.08
N TRP A 126 18.46 8.76 12.98
CA TRP A 126 19.23 8.46 11.78
C TRP A 126 18.32 8.25 10.56
N LEU A 127 17.30 7.41 10.67
CA LEU A 127 16.35 7.16 9.57
C LEU A 127 15.69 8.44 9.08
N ARG A 128 15.21 9.30 10.00
CA ARG A 128 14.62 10.59 9.65
C ARG A 128 15.59 11.49 8.89
N SER A 129 16.88 11.47 9.25
CA SER A 129 17.90 12.23 8.51
C SER A 129 18.07 11.73 7.07
N ILE A 130 17.96 10.42 6.84
CA ILE A 130 18.01 9.83 5.49
C ILE A 130 16.75 10.20 4.70
N LEU A 131 15.57 10.08 5.31
CA LEU A 131 14.31 10.42 4.65
C LEU A 131 14.20 11.92 4.34
N ALA A 132 14.72 12.79 5.22
CA ALA A 132 14.77 14.23 4.99
C ALA A 132 15.71 14.63 3.84
N ALA A 133 16.65 13.76 3.45
CA ALA A 133 17.53 13.99 2.30
C ALA A 133 16.90 13.57 0.96
N VAL A 134 15.71 12.96 0.97
CA VAL A 134 15.00 12.58 -0.25
C VAL A 134 14.42 13.84 -0.92
N PRO A 135 14.68 14.07 -2.22
CA PRO A 135 14.12 15.22 -2.94
C PRO A 135 12.59 15.16 -3.01
N ASP A 136 11.93 16.28 -2.67
CA ASP A 136 10.46 16.40 -2.63
C ASP A 136 9.87 17.17 -3.84
N ASP A 137 10.70 17.43 -4.85
CA ASP A 137 10.31 18.22 -6.03
C ASP A 137 9.28 17.48 -6.91
N ASP A 138 9.59 16.23 -7.26
CA ASP A 138 8.73 15.36 -8.06
C ASP A 138 8.10 14.27 -7.17
N PRO A 139 6.75 14.21 -7.06
CA PRO A 139 6.07 13.25 -6.18
C PRO A 139 6.41 11.79 -6.50
N TYR A 140 6.55 11.44 -7.78
CA TYR A 140 6.87 10.06 -8.18
C TYR A 140 8.28 9.66 -7.74
N VAL A 141 9.27 10.53 -7.95
CA VAL A 141 10.66 10.33 -7.51
C VAL A 141 10.74 10.29 -5.99
N HIS A 142 10.04 11.19 -5.29
CA HIS A 142 10.01 11.23 -3.83
C HIS A 142 9.45 9.92 -3.26
N ILE A 143 8.31 9.43 -3.75
CA ILE A 143 7.73 8.15 -3.31
C ILE A 143 8.69 6.99 -3.59
N THR A 144 9.21 6.89 -4.82
CA THR A 144 10.09 5.77 -5.21
C THR A 144 11.33 5.68 -4.29
N LYS A 145 11.97 6.83 -4.05
CA LYS A 145 13.14 6.91 -3.15
C LYS A 145 12.77 6.66 -1.69
N THR A 146 11.60 7.14 -1.25
CA THR A 146 11.09 6.91 0.10
C THR A 146 10.79 5.43 0.34
N ILE A 147 10.15 4.74 -0.62
CA ILE A 147 9.91 3.29 -0.55
C ILE A 147 11.23 2.55 -0.37
N GLU A 148 12.24 2.85 -1.20
CA GLU A 148 13.51 2.15 -1.15
C GLU A 148 14.27 2.43 0.16
N ALA A 149 14.36 3.70 0.56
CA ALA A 149 15.02 4.09 1.81
C ALA A 149 14.34 3.46 3.04
N CYS A 150 13.00 3.51 3.11
CA CYS A 150 12.25 2.87 4.18
C CYS A 150 12.47 1.36 4.18
N ARG A 151 12.35 0.69 3.02
CA ARG A 151 12.48 -0.76 2.91
C ARG A 151 13.83 -1.26 3.39
N VAL A 152 14.92 -0.63 2.94
CA VAL A 152 16.29 -1.02 3.31
C VAL A 152 16.56 -0.68 4.77
N HIS A 153 16.39 0.58 5.16
CA HIS A 153 16.86 1.05 6.46
C HIS A 153 15.97 0.62 7.62
N LEU A 154 14.65 0.51 7.44
CA LEU A 154 13.79 -0.05 8.49
C LEU A 154 14.10 -1.53 8.69
N PHE A 155 14.36 -2.30 7.61
CA PHE A 155 14.73 -3.71 7.74
C PHE A 155 16.06 -3.89 8.50
N ASP A 156 17.05 -3.03 8.23
CA ASP A 156 18.31 -3.02 8.97
C ASP A 156 18.09 -2.73 10.46
N ILE A 157 17.29 -1.70 10.79
CA ILE A 157 17.00 -1.34 12.19
C ILE A 157 16.27 -2.48 12.91
N VAL A 158 15.28 -3.09 12.25
CA VAL A 158 14.57 -4.26 12.78
C VAL A 158 15.52 -5.42 13.04
N THR A 159 16.39 -5.72 12.08
CA THR A 159 17.35 -6.83 12.19
C THR A 159 18.33 -6.59 13.33
N GLN A 160 18.83 -5.36 13.44
CA GLN A 160 19.67 -4.92 14.55
C GLN A 160 18.96 -5.05 15.90
N TYR A 161 17.72 -4.56 15.99
CA TYR A 161 16.92 -4.65 17.21
C TYR A 161 16.77 -6.11 17.67
N ARG A 162 16.30 -6.98 16.76
CA ARG A 162 16.06 -8.40 17.07
C ARG A 162 17.34 -9.13 17.49
N ALA A 163 18.48 -8.81 16.86
CA ALA A 163 19.77 -9.40 17.23
C ALA A 163 20.30 -8.93 18.60
N ILE A 164 19.98 -7.70 19.01
CA ILE A 164 20.50 -7.09 20.25
C ILE A 164 19.63 -7.43 21.47
N PHE A 165 18.32 -7.39 21.29
CA PHE A 165 17.34 -7.46 22.37
C PHE A 165 16.59 -8.78 22.45
N ALA A 166 16.85 -9.71 21.52
CA ALA A 166 16.32 -11.08 21.45
C ALA A 166 14.98 -11.21 22.18
N ASP A 167 13.90 -10.83 21.49
CA ASP A 167 12.55 -11.09 22.01
C ASP A 167 12.34 -12.61 21.97
N GLU A 168 12.81 -13.33 22.99
CA GLU A 168 12.38 -14.68 23.31
C GLU A 168 10.87 -14.57 23.57
N GLU A 169 10.04 -14.78 22.53
CA GLU A 169 8.60 -14.93 22.67
C GLU A 169 8.38 -16.05 23.71
N PRO A 170 7.93 -15.73 24.93
CA PRO A 170 7.64 -16.78 25.88
C PRO A 170 6.39 -17.46 25.32
N LEU A 171 6.56 -18.67 24.78
CA LEU A 171 5.47 -19.52 24.28
C LEU A 171 4.38 -19.80 25.35
N VAL A 172 4.62 -19.38 26.61
CA VAL A 172 3.70 -19.44 27.73
C VAL A 172 3.81 -18.14 28.53
N LEU A 173 2.75 -17.31 28.51
CA LEU A 173 2.61 -16.18 29.44
C LEU A 173 2.39 -16.72 30.85
N PRO A 174 3.27 -16.47 31.84
CA PRO A 174 3.02 -16.83 33.21
C PRO A 174 1.88 -15.93 33.74
N LEU A 175 0.78 -16.55 34.16
CA LEU A 175 -0.33 -15.86 34.78
C LEU A 175 0.17 -15.13 36.05
N GLY A 176 0.14 -13.79 36.06
CA GLY A 176 0.32 -13.00 37.28
C GLY A 176 1.65 -12.27 37.49
N LYS A 177 2.49 -12.08 36.47
CA LYS A 177 3.49 -10.99 36.50
C LYS A 177 3.08 -9.95 35.47
N ASP A 178 3.04 -8.68 35.86
CA ASP A 178 3.05 -7.54 34.95
C ASP A 178 4.38 -7.56 34.17
N THR A 179 4.52 -8.48 33.23
CA THR A 179 5.54 -8.42 32.20
C THR A 179 5.17 -7.21 31.36
N PHE A 180 5.78 -6.06 31.67
CA PHE A 180 5.94 -5.01 30.68
C PHE A 180 6.32 -5.71 29.39
N ASN A 181 5.45 -5.61 28.38
CA ASN A 181 5.67 -6.31 27.15
C ASN A 181 6.74 -5.51 26.41
N GLU A 182 8.00 -5.76 26.74
CA GLU A 182 9.15 -5.03 26.19
C GLU A 182 9.19 -5.17 24.66
N SER A 183 8.63 -6.26 24.13
CA SER A 183 8.34 -6.47 22.70
C SER A 183 7.30 -5.49 22.14
N ALA A 184 6.34 -5.02 22.93
CA ALA A 184 5.34 -4.04 22.49
C ALA A 184 5.96 -2.68 22.18
N ILE A 185 7.09 -2.32 22.81
CA ILE A 185 7.85 -1.10 22.46
C ILE A 185 8.30 -1.18 21.00
N PHE A 186 8.83 -2.33 20.60
CA PHE A 186 9.28 -2.58 19.24
C PHE A 186 8.11 -2.61 18.25
N HIS A 187 7.07 -3.40 18.54
CA HIS A 187 5.91 -3.49 17.64
C HIS A 187 5.18 -2.15 17.50
N GLY A 188 5.05 -1.38 18.58
CA GLY A 188 4.50 -0.03 18.55
C GLY A 188 5.34 0.93 17.69
N TRP A 189 6.68 0.84 17.80
CA TRP A 189 7.58 1.61 16.94
C TRP A 189 7.45 1.23 15.46
N VAL A 190 7.44 -0.07 15.13
CA VAL A 190 7.28 -0.55 13.74
C VAL A 190 5.94 -0.08 13.17
N LEU A 191 4.85 -0.21 13.92
CA LEU A 191 3.53 0.27 13.51
C LEU A 191 3.56 1.77 13.24
N GLN A 192 4.17 2.57 14.14
CA GLN A 192 4.32 4.01 13.93
C GLN A 192 5.10 4.32 12.64
N LYS A 193 6.17 3.59 12.33
CA LYS A 193 6.95 3.80 11.09
C LYS A 193 6.12 3.47 9.85
N VAL A 194 5.36 2.38 9.88
CA VAL A 194 4.45 2.00 8.79
C VAL A 194 3.39 3.08 8.59
N SER A 195 2.74 3.55 9.66
CA SER A 195 1.74 4.61 9.57
C SER A 195 2.34 5.91 9.01
N GLN A 196 3.55 6.29 9.42
CA GLN A 196 4.25 7.46 8.86
C GLN A 196 4.51 7.31 7.36
N PHE A 197 4.96 6.13 6.91
CA PHE A 197 5.14 5.84 5.49
C PHE A 197 3.83 5.94 4.71
N LEU A 198 2.74 5.35 5.22
CA LEU A 198 1.43 5.39 4.56
C LEU A 198 0.90 6.82 4.41
N LEU A 199 1.10 7.68 5.42
CA LEU A 199 0.72 9.09 5.35
C LEU A 199 1.51 9.87 4.29
N VAL A 200 2.82 9.62 4.19
CA VAL A 200 3.67 10.24 3.16
C VAL A 200 3.25 9.76 1.77
N LEU A 201 3.00 8.45 1.62
CA LEU A 201 2.53 7.85 0.38
C LEU A 201 1.19 8.46 -0.07
N GLU A 202 0.20 8.54 0.82
CA GLU A 202 -1.10 9.13 0.50
C GLU A 202 -0.98 10.60 0.07
N ARG A 203 -0.23 11.40 0.84
CA ARG A 203 0.03 12.81 0.52
C ARG A 203 0.63 12.98 -0.88
N ASP A 204 1.63 12.19 -1.22
CA ASP A 204 2.34 12.34 -2.49
C ASP A 204 1.54 11.79 -3.67
N LEU A 205 0.76 10.72 -3.47
CA LEU A 205 -0.18 10.25 -4.49
C LEU A 205 -1.26 11.30 -4.79
N GLN A 206 -1.76 12.01 -3.78
CA GLN A 206 -2.72 13.10 -3.97
C GLN A 206 -2.15 14.30 -4.74
N ARG A 207 -0.82 14.54 -4.68
CA ARG A 207 -0.15 15.58 -5.49
C ARG A 207 -0.11 15.23 -6.99
N GLY A 208 -0.31 13.97 -7.33
CA GLY A 208 -0.33 13.47 -8.71
C GLY A 208 1.02 12.88 -9.13
N VAL A 209 1.00 11.60 -9.51
CA VAL A 209 2.20 10.82 -9.88
C VAL A 209 2.22 10.36 -11.34
N GLY A 210 1.30 10.91 -12.15
CA GLY A 210 1.10 10.54 -13.55
C GLY A 210 0.60 9.10 -13.72
N ASN A 211 0.89 8.51 -14.89
CA ASN A 211 0.25 7.26 -15.35
C ASN A 211 0.98 5.99 -14.86
N ARG A 212 1.94 6.11 -13.93
CA ARG A 212 2.80 5.00 -13.44
C ARG A 212 2.40 4.50 -12.05
N LEU A 213 1.10 4.52 -11.76
CA LEU A 213 0.55 4.08 -10.47
C LEU A 213 0.77 2.58 -10.22
N ASP A 214 0.75 1.77 -11.27
CA ASP A 214 0.99 0.33 -11.26
C ASP A 214 2.38 -0.02 -10.72
N SER A 215 3.41 0.69 -11.18
CA SER A 215 4.79 0.54 -10.72
C SER A 215 4.92 0.84 -9.23
N LEU A 216 4.34 1.97 -8.78
CA LEU A 216 4.36 2.37 -7.36
C LEU A 216 3.59 1.38 -6.48
N LEU A 217 2.43 0.89 -6.94
CA LEU A 217 1.65 -0.13 -6.23
C LEU A 217 2.46 -1.42 -6.09
N GLY A 218 3.10 -1.88 -7.17
CA GLY A 218 3.96 -3.06 -7.15
C GLY A 218 5.11 -2.94 -6.15
N GLN A 219 5.80 -1.79 -6.15
CA GLN A 219 6.86 -1.50 -5.19
C GLN A 219 6.37 -1.47 -3.73
N CYS A 220 5.22 -0.83 -3.47
CA CYS A 220 4.63 -0.78 -2.13
C CYS A 220 4.17 -2.17 -1.66
N MET A 221 3.57 -2.97 -2.56
CA MET A 221 3.15 -4.35 -2.27
C MET A 221 4.35 -5.24 -1.96
N TYR A 222 5.44 -5.11 -2.71
CA TYR A 222 6.68 -5.81 -2.44
C TYR A 222 7.30 -5.39 -1.11
N PHE A 223 7.29 -4.09 -0.80
CA PHE A 223 7.74 -3.58 0.49
C PHE A 223 6.90 -4.17 1.64
N GLY A 224 5.57 -4.14 1.56
CA GLY A 224 4.69 -4.76 2.56
C GLY A 224 4.91 -6.27 2.70
N LEU A 225 5.11 -6.98 1.59
CA LEU A 225 5.46 -8.40 1.62
C LEU A 225 6.81 -8.65 2.30
N SER A 226 7.83 -7.82 2.05
CA SER A 226 9.13 -7.97 2.70
C SER A 226 9.03 -7.78 4.23
N PHE A 227 8.15 -6.89 4.68
CA PHE A 227 7.89 -6.63 6.09
C PHE A 227 6.98 -7.66 6.77
N SER A 228 6.28 -8.50 6.01
CA SER A 228 5.55 -9.65 6.56
C SER A 228 6.47 -10.63 7.31
N ARG A 229 7.74 -10.74 6.89
CA ARG A 229 8.77 -11.55 7.57
C ARG A 229 9.09 -11.07 8.98
N VAL A 230 8.79 -9.80 9.27
CA VAL A 230 9.00 -9.14 10.56
C VAL A 230 7.69 -9.11 11.38
N GLY A 231 6.58 -9.61 10.81
CA GLY A 231 5.26 -9.58 11.43
C GLY A 231 4.49 -8.27 11.20
N ALA A 232 4.88 -7.46 10.21
CA ALA A 232 4.28 -6.15 9.94
C ALA A 232 3.77 -6.03 8.49
N ASP A 233 2.86 -6.91 8.08
CA ASP A 233 2.24 -6.84 6.76
C ASP A 233 1.19 -5.72 6.70
N PHE A 234 1.44 -4.69 5.89
CA PHE A 234 0.55 -3.54 5.72
C PHE A 234 -0.10 -3.48 4.32
N ARG A 235 0.00 -4.54 3.51
CA ARG A 235 -0.56 -4.55 2.15
C ARG A 235 -2.05 -4.26 2.11
N GLY A 236 -2.79 -4.73 3.13
CA GLY A 236 -4.23 -4.43 3.27
C GLY A 236 -4.54 -2.94 3.42
N GLN A 237 -3.61 -2.15 3.99
CA GLN A 237 -3.77 -0.69 4.17
C GLN A 237 -3.41 0.10 2.90
N LEU A 238 -2.65 -0.49 1.96
CA LEU A 238 -2.35 0.15 0.69
C LEU A 238 -3.57 0.22 -0.23
N VAL A 239 -4.43 -0.81 -0.17
CA VAL A 239 -5.55 -0.97 -1.11
C VAL A 239 -6.50 0.24 -1.12
N PRO A 240 -7.00 0.74 0.03
CA PRO A 240 -7.88 1.92 0.06
C PRO A 240 -7.21 3.18 -0.49
N ILE A 241 -5.91 3.38 -0.21
CA ILE A 241 -5.15 4.56 -0.64
C ILE A 241 -5.09 4.61 -2.17
N PHE A 242 -4.67 3.51 -2.81
CA PHE A 242 -4.59 3.43 -4.27
C PHE A 242 -5.96 3.43 -4.94
N GLN A 243 -6.97 2.78 -4.35
CA GLN A 243 -8.35 2.84 -4.84
C GLN A 243 -8.87 4.29 -4.89
N HIS A 244 -8.62 5.07 -3.85
CA HIS A 244 -9.05 6.46 -3.78
C HIS A 244 -8.40 7.30 -4.90
N VAL A 245 -7.09 7.17 -5.09
CA VAL A 245 -6.33 7.93 -6.09
C VAL A 245 -6.75 7.57 -7.51
N VAL A 246 -6.92 6.27 -7.80
CA VAL A 246 -7.40 5.78 -9.10
C VAL A 246 -8.81 6.30 -9.40
N LEU A 247 -9.71 6.25 -8.40
CA LEU A 247 -11.07 6.73 -8.58
C LEU A 247 -11.12 8.25 -8.85
N LEU A 248 -10.32 9.04 -8.13
CA LEU A 248 -10.24 10.49 -8.34
C LEU A 248 -9.70 10.82 -9.73
N ALA A 249 -8.63 10.14 -10.17
CA ALA A 249 -8.06 10.32 -11.50
C ALA A 249 -9.08 9.99 -12.59
N PHE A 250 -9.77 8.85 -12.47
CA PHE A 250 -10.79 8.43 -13.42
C PHE A 250 -11.97 9.41 -13.46
N LYS A 251 -12.47 9.84 -12.29
CA LYS A 251 -13.55 10.83 -12.21
C LYS A 251 -13.16 12.15 -12.87
N LYS A 252 -11.92 12.62 -12.67
CA LYS A 252 -11.41 13.83 -13.31
C LYS A 252 -11.36 13.69 -14.83
N ALA A 253 -10.82 12.59 -15.34
CA ALA A 253 -10.74 12.34 -16.78
C ALA A 253 -12.14 12.24 -17.44
N MET A 254 -13.11 11.62 -16.74
CA MET A 254 -14.51 11.56 -17.19
C MET A 254 -15.19 12.95 -17.24
N GLN A 255 -14.89 13.81 -16.27
CA GLN A 255 -15.37 15.18 -16.26
C GLN A 255 -14.76 15.98 -17.42
N GLU A 256 -13.45 15.92 -17.61
CA GLU A 256 -12.75 16.58 -18.70
C GLU A 256 -13.27 16.12 -20.08
N ALA A 257 -13.54 14.82 -20.25
CA ALA A 257 -14.14 14.28 -21.46
C ALA A 257 -15.54 14.87 -21.74
N THR A 258 -16.34 15.07 -20.70
CA THR A 258 -17.69 15.65 -20.80
C THR A 258 -17.62 17.14 -21.13
N ASP A 259 -16.73 17.87 -20.47
CA ASP A 259 -16.55 19.31 -20.68
C ASP A 259 -16.05 19.59 -22.10
N GLN A 260 -15.07 18.82 -22.58
CA GLN A 260 -14.58 18.93 -23.96
C GLN A 260 -15.66 18.59 -24.99
N PHE A 261 -16.48 17.56 -24.73
CA PHE A 261 -17.60 17.23 -25.61
C PHE A 261 -18.64 18.36 -25.69
N GLN A 262 -18.94 19.02 -24.57
CA GLN A 262 -19.81 20.18 -24.53
C GLN A 262 -19.24 21.36 -25.34
N GLU A 263 -17.93 21.63 -25.23
CA GLU A 263 -17.26 22.67 -26.01
C GLU A 263 -17.29 22.37 -27.52
N GLU A 264 -16.99 21.13 -27.90
CA GLU A 264 -17.02 20.69 -29.30
C GLU A 264 -18.44 20.82 -29.87
N MET A 265 -19.46 20.36 -29.14
CA MET A 265 -20.86 20.49 -29.55
C MET A 265 -21.33 21.96 -29.69
N ASN A 266 -20.80 22.90 -28.90
CA ASN A 266 -21.13 24.32 -29.04
C ASN A 266 -20.58 24.94 -30.33
N SER A 267 -19.49 24.39 -30.87
CA SER A 267 -18.87 24.83 -32.12
C SER A 267 -19.24 23.96 -33.32
N TYR A 268 -20.01 22.90 -33.08
CA TYR A 268 -20.31 21.90 -34.08
C TYR A 268 -21.36 22.41 -35.07
N THR A 269 -21.13 22.13 -36.34
CA THR A 269 -22.07 22.38 -37.43
C THR A 269 -22.31 21.08 -38.16
N LEU A 270 -23.58 20.72 -38.40
CA LEU A 270 -23.99 19.51 -39.14
C LEU A 270 -23.70 19.67 -40.64
N ILE A 271 -22.43 19.75 -41.01
CA ILE A 271 -22.00 19.79 -42.39
C ILE A 271 -21.82 18.35 -42.86
N SER A 272 -22.46 17.97 -43.96
CA SER A 272 -22.11 16.72 -44.66
C SER A 272 -20.62 16.77 -44.96
N ALA A 273 -19.82 15.88 -44.35
CA ALA A 273 -18.41 15.75 -44.72
C ALA A 273 -18.35 15.65 -46.26
N PRO A 274 -17.50 16.44 -46.95
CA PRO A 274 -17.33 16.26 -48.39
C PRO A 274 -16.91 14.81 -48.59
N ALA A 275 -17.50 14.13 -49.56
CA ALA A 275 -17.16 12.78 -49.94
C ALA A 275 -15.68 12.66 -50.35
N LEU A 276 -14.75 12.66 -49.40
CA LEU A 276 -13.32 12.45 -49.62
C LEU A 276 -12.97 10.96 -49.78
N LEU A 277 -13.99 10.10 -49.86
CA LEU A 277 -13.87 8.68 -50.22
C LEU A 277 -14.65 8.32 -51.50
N GLY A 278 -15.09 9.32 -52.27
CA GLY A 278 -15.68 9.11 -53.60
C GLY A 278 -14.67 8.76 -54.71
N SER A 279 -13.39 8.60 -54.39
CA SER A 279 -12.37 8.14 -55.35
C SER A 279 -11.89 6.74 -54.99
N ALA A 280 -12.13 5.84 -55.93
CA ALA A 280 -11.78 4.44 -55.89
C ALA A 280 -10.32 4.17 -55.50
N ILE A 281 -10.08 3.84 -54.24
CA ILE A 281 -9.04 2.89 -53.84
C ILE A 281 -9.63 2.02 -52.74
N SER A 282 -10.16 0.86 -53.14
CA SER A 282 -10.41 -0.24 -52.21
C SER A 282 -9.06 -0.72 -51.69
N VAL A 283 -8.53 -0.08 -50.66
CA VAL A 283 -7.47 -0.70 -49.85
C VAL A 283 -8.13 -1.86 -49.14
N PRO A 284 -7.68 -3.12 -49.33
CA PRO A 284 -8.12 -4.21 -48.48
C PRO A 284 -7.60 -3.92 -47.08
N MET A 285 -8.42 -3.30 -46.25
CA MET A 285 -8.17 -3.20 -44.82
C MET A 285 -8.18 -4.63 -44.24
N PRO A 286 -7.26 -4.94 -43.31
CA PRO A 286 -7.19 -6.27 -42.72
C PRO A 286 -8.54 -6.58 -42.08
N SER A 287 -9.10 -7.75 -42.42
CA SER A 287 -10.28 -8.27 -41.75
C SER A 287 -10.08 -8.17 -40.24
N ALA A 288 -11.06 -7.58 -39.54
CA ALA A 288 -11.06 -7.50 -38.09
C ALA A 288 -10.75 -8.89 -37.53
N GLN A 289 -9.58 -9.04 -36.89
CA GLN A 289 -9.28 -10.29 -36.22
C GLN A 289 -10.26 -10.44 -35.05
N PRO A 290 -10.88 -11.61 -34.86
CA PRO A 290 -11.76 -11.84 -33.71
C PRO A 290 -10.94 -11.65 -32.44
N GLY A 291 -11.12 -10.51 -31.77
CA GLY A 291 -10.36 -10.11 -30.58
C GLY A 291 -9.84 -8.67 -30.57
N THR A 292 -9.79 -7.96 -31.70
CA THR A 292 -9.34 -6.54 -31.72
C THR A 292 -10.51 -5.59 -31.51
N LEU A 293 -10.53 -4.85 -30.38
CA LEU A 293 -11.50 -3.77 -30.12
C LEU A 293 -11.14 -2.54 -30.95
N GLN A 294 -11.57 -2.51 -32.20
CA GLN A 294 -11.44 -1.29 -33.01
C GLN A 294 -12.66 -0.39 -32.74
N PRO A 295 -12.47 0.91 -32.51
CA PRO A 295 -13.57 1.87 -32.44
C PRO A 295 -14.43 1.83 -33.72
N PRO A 296 -15.76 1.99 -33.62
CA PRO A 296 -16.64 2.00 -34.80
C PRO A 296 -16.26 3.12 -35.77
N LEU A 297 -16.00 2.78 -37.04
CA LEU A 297 -15.58 3.72 -38.07
C LEU A 297 -16.65 4.78 -38.40
N VAL A 298 -17.93 4.46 -38.17
CA VAL A 298 -19.08 5.37 -38.34
C VAL A 298 -18.95 6.63 -37.49
N LEU A 299 -18.24 6.56 -36.35
CA LEU A 299 -18.03 7.72 -35.49
C LEU A 299 -17.10 8.77 -36.11
N LEU A 300 -16.29 8.40 -37.13
CA LEU A 300 -15.42 9.35 -37.82
C LEU A 300 -16.21 10.39 -38.63
N ASP A 301 -17.44 10.06 -39.04
CA ASP A 301 -18.33 11.00 -39.73
C ASP A 301 -18.86 12.08 -38.77
N PHE A 302 -18.72 11.86 -37.46
CA PHE A 302 -19.20 12.76 -36.39
C PHE A 302 -18.07 13.12 -35.42
N PRO A 303 -17.28 14.17 -35.72
CA PRO A 303 -16.12 14.53 -34.91
C PRO A 303 -16.37 14.63 -33.39
N PRO A 304 -17.47 15.24 -32.89
CA PRO A 304 -17.73 15.30 -31.45
C PRO A 304 -17.82 13.92 -30.78
N LEU A 305 -18.42 12.94 -31.46
CA LEU A 305 -18.52 11.56 -30.94
C LEU A 305 -17.16 10.85 -30.97
N ALA A 306 -16.36 11.10 -32.02
CA ALA A 306 -15.01 10.55 -32.14
C ALA A 306 -14.06 11.09 -31.05
N HIS A 307 -14.14 12.36 -30.68
CA HIS A 307 -13.33 12.88 -29.57
C HIS A 307 -13.82 12.37 -28.22
N LEU A 308 -15.14 12.31 -27.98
CA LEU A 308 -15.70 11.78 -26.74
C LEU A 308 -15.25 10.34 -26.49
N ILE A 309 -15.38 9.44 -27.49
CA ILE A 309 -14.95 8.05 -27.35
C ILE A 309 -13.44 7.94 -27.10
N ASN A 310 -12.62 8.75 -27.79
CA ASN A 310 -11.18 8.75 -27.59
C ASN A 310 -10.79 9.17 -26.18
N ASN A 311 -11.42 10.22 -25.64
CA ASN A 311 -11.19 10.68 -24.27
C ASN A 311 -11.58 9.62 -23.23
N ILE A 312 -12.72 8.97 -23.41
CA ILE A 312 -13.15 7.87 -22.52
C ILE A 312 -12.19 6.67 -22.62
N LEU A 313 -11.73 6.33 -23.83
CA LEU A 313 -10.76 5.25 -24.05
C LEU A 313 -9.39 5.56 -23.42
N MET A 314 -8.93 6.81 -23.45
CA MET A 314 -7.72 7.22 -22.73
C MET A 314 -7.87 6.98 -21.22
N ALA A 315 -8.99 7.39 -20.62
CA ALA A 315 -9.26 7.14 -19.22
C ALA A 315 -9.34 5.63 -18.88
N PHE A 316 -9.89 4.81 -19.77
CA PHE A 316 -9.88 3.35 -19.65
C PHE A 316 -8.48 2.74 -19.73
N ASN A 317 -7.64 3.25 -20.63
CA ASN A 317 -6.26 2.78 -20.76
C ASN A 317 -5.43 3.09 -19.52
N ASP A 318 -5.60 4.26 -18.92
CA ASP A 318 -4.93 4.64 -17.68
C ASP A 318 -5.45 3.81 -16.49
N LEU A 319 -6.77 3.60 -16.40
CA LEU A 319 -7.38 2.75 -15.38
C LEU A 319 -6.90 1.30 -15.46
N ARG A 320 -6.70 0.77 -16.67
CA ARG A 320 -6.30 -0.64 -16.91
C ARG A 320 -5.01 -1.03 -16.17
N LEU A 321 -4.06 -0.10 -16.04
CA LEU A 321 -2.76 -0.35 -15.40
C LEU A 321 -2.92 -0.65 -13.89
N CYS A 322 -3.92 -0.04 -13.26
CA CYS A 322 -4.23 -0.25 -11.86
C CYS A 322 -5.75 -0.23 -11.68
N CYS A 323 -6.40 -1.37 -11.96
CA CYS A 323 -7.85 -1.51 -12.00
C CYS A 323 -8.38 -2.36 -10.82
N PRO A 324 -8.65 -1.77 -9.64
CA PRO A 324 -9.26 -2.50 -8.53
C PRO A 324 -10.67 -2.96 -8.90
N VAL A 325 -10.94 -4.26 -8.81
CA VAL A 325 -12.27 -4.84 -9.10
C VAL A 325 -13.37 -4.24 -8.21
N ALA A 326 -13.03 -3.81 -6.99
CA ALA A 326 -13.96 -3.14 -6.09
C ALA A 326 -14.53 -1.82 -6.65
N LEU A 327 -13.85 -1.19 -7.62
CA LEU A 327 -14.30 0.04 -8.27
C LEU A 327 -15.27 -0.21 -9.43
N ALA A 328 -15.47 -1.47 -9.87
CA ALA A 328 -16.36 -1.82 -10.98
C ALA A 328 -17.73 -1.12 -10.97
N PRO A 329 -18.52 -1.13 -9.87
CA PRO A 329 -19.82 -0.45 -9.86
C PRO A 329 -19.70 1.07 -9.94
N VAL A 330 -18.68 1.65 -9.31
CA VAL A 330 -18.48 3.10 -9.30
C VAL A 330 -18.02 3.61 -10.66
N VAL A 331 -17.13 2.86 -11.32
CA VAL A 331 -16.66 3.17 -12.68
C VAL A 331 -17.81 3.05 -13.69
N ALA A 332 -18.64 2.02 -13.58
CA ALA A 332 -19.84 1.86 -14.41
C ALA A 332 -20.80 3.05 -14.25
N ALA A 333 -21.12 3.43 -13.01
CA ALA A 333 -21.99 4.56 -12.73
C ALA A 333 -21.42 5.91 -13.22
N LEU A 334 -20.10 6.09 -13.16
CA LEU A 334 -19.44 7.29 -13.71
C LEU A 334 -19.54 7.32 -15.24
N LEU A 335 -19.32 6.20 -15.92
CA LEU A 335 -19.50 6.10 -17.37
C LEU A 335 -20.96 6.39 -17.76
N GLU A 336 -21.92 5.79 -17.07
CA GLU A 336 -23.35 6.02 -17.31
C GLU A 336 -23.73 7.50 -17.12
N ASN A 337 -23.18 8.16 -16.11
CA ASN A 337 -23.38 9.60 -15.92
C ASN A 337 -22.79 10.41 -17.08
N VAL A 338 -21.56 10.10 -17.54
CA VAL A 338 -20.96 10.77 -18.71
C VAL A 338 -21.84 10.62 -19.95
N LEU A 339 -22.32 9.40 -20.22
CA LEU A 339 -23.20 9.14 -21.35
C LEU A 339 -24.52 9.89 -21.20
N SER A 340 -25.12 9.89 -20.02
CA SER A 340 -26.35 10.63 -19.71
C SER A 340 -26.17 12.15 -19.85
N GLN A 341 -25.02 12.70 -19.48
CA GLN A 341 -24.69 14.10 -19.75
C GLN A 341 -24.51 14.33 -21.25
N GLY A 342 -23.82 13.43 -21.95
CA GLY A 342 -23.72 13.45 -23.41
C GLY A 342 -25.10 13.56 -24.08
N VAL A 343 -26.08 12.76 -23.66
CA VAL A 343 -27.47 12.87 -24.15
C VAL A 343 -28.06 14.25 -23.88
N LYS A 344 -27.91 14.80 -22.67
CA LYS A 344 -28.42 16.15 -22.35
C LYS A 344 -27.80 17.23 -23.23
N ILE A 345 -26.50 17.12 -23.52
CA ILE A 345 -25.76 18.05 -24.40
C ILE A 345 -26.30 17.95 -25.82
N ILE A 346 -26.50 16.73 -26.35
CA ILE A 346 -27.07 16.48 -27.67
C ILE A 346 -28.49 17.05 -27.78
N LEU A 347 -29.33 16.85 -26.76
CA LEU A 347 -30.68 17.41 -26.71
C LEU A 347 -30.69 18.93 -26.61
N ALA A 348 -29.74 19.53 -25.89
CA ALA A 348 -29.59 20.98 -25.81
C ALA A 348 -29.22 21.58 -27.17
N PHE A 349 -28.29 20.94 -27.88
CA PHE A 349 -27.92 21.29 -29.25
C PHE A 349 -29.13 21.21 -30.20
N HIS A 350 -29.87 20.09 -30.18
CA HIS A 350 -31.11 19.97 -30.96
C HIS A 350 -32.11 21.07 -30.66
N ARG A 351 -32.34 21.40 -29.38
CA ARG A 351 -33.29 22.47 -29.01
C ARG A 351 -32.85 23.84 -29.50
N ALA A 352 -31.54 24.11 -29.56
CA ALA A 352 -31.00 25.37 -30.04
C ALA A 352 -31.11 25.50 -31.57
N GLU A 353 -30.87 24.41 -32.31
CA GLU A 353 -30.75 24.46 -33.77
C GLU A 353 -31.93 23.83 -34.55
N ALA A 354 -32.87 23.14 -33.90
CA ALA A 354 -33.97 22.42 -34.58
C ALA A 354 -34.84 23.31 -35.48
N ALA A 355 -34.97 24.61 -35.17
CA ALA A 355 -35.71 25.55 -36.01
C ALA A 355 -34.95 25.97 -37.28
N ALA A 356 -33.63 25.77 -37.32
CA ALA A 356 -32.75 26.14 -38.42
C ALA A 356 -32.35 24.96 -39.32
N PHE A 357 -32.63 23.71 -38.91
CA PHE A 357 -32.26 22.53 -39.68
C PHE A 357 -32.97 22.43 -41.04
N SER A 358 -32.19 22.18 -42.07
CA SER A 358 -32.66 21.62 -43.34
C SER A 358 -33.06 20.15 -43.19
N SER A 359 -33.82 19.61 -44.14
CA SER A 359 -34.19 18.18 -44.15
C SER A 359 -32.97 17.25 -44.12
N GLN A 360 -31.88 17.62 -44.79
CA GLN A 360 -30.63 16.84 -44.79
C GLN A 360 -29.92 16.89 -43.43
N GLU A 361 -29.87 18.06 -42.78
CA GLU A 361 -29.27 18.20 -41.44
C GLU A 361 -30.09 17.44 -40.39
N GLN A 362 -31.41 17.39 -40.54
CA GLN A 362 -32.27 16.59 -39.68
C GLN A 362 -32.00 15.08 -39.82
N GLU A 363 -31.78 14.58 -41.04
CA GLU A 363 -31.37 13.19 -41.28
C GLU A 363 -29.98 12.90 -40.69
N LEU A 364 -29.01 13.79 -40.89
CA LEU A 364 -27.67 13.66 -40.30
C LEU A 364 -27.71 13.67 -38.77
N PHE A 365 -28.59 14.48 -38.18
CA PHE A 365 -28.76 14.52 -36.73
C PHE A 365 -29.37 13.21 -36.20
N VAL A 366 -30.30 12.59 -36.93
CA VAL A 366 -30.82 11.25 -36.59
C VAL A 366 -29.73 10.19 -36.72
N GLN A 367 -28.85 10.28 -37.73
CA GLN A 367 -27.70 9.39 -37.87
C GLN A 367 -26.69 9.58 -36.72
N PHE A 368 -26.42 10.83 -36.32
CA PHE A 368 -25.59 11.15 -35.15
C PHE A 368 -26.15 10.52 -33.87
N CYS A 369 -27.45 10.67 -33.62
CA CYS A 369 -28.13 10.09 -32.47
C CYS A 369 -28.10 8.56 -32.50
N THR A 370 -28.29 7.97 -33.68
CA THR A 370 -28.20 6.51 -33.88
C THR A 370 -26.78 6.01 -33.62
N ALA A 371 -25.76 6.70 -34.14
CA ALA A 371 -24.35 6.34 -33.92
C ALA A 371 -23.95 6.45 -32.44
N PHE A 372 -24.50 7.43 -31.70
CA PHE A 372 -24.30 7.51 -30.26
C PHE A 372 -24.88 6.28 -29.52
N LEU A 373 -26.10 5.86 -29.84
CA LEU A 373 -26.80 4.78 -29.12
C LEU A 373 -26.44 3.37 -29.59
N GLU A 374 -26.32 3.14 -30.90
CA GLU A 374 -26.14 1.80 -31.47
C GLU A 374 -24.66 1.44 -31.67
N ASP A 375 -23.76 2.43 -31.79
CA ASP A 375 -22.33 2.18 -31.97
C ASP A 375 -21.49 2.54 -30.72
N LEU A 376 -21.60 3.77 -30.22
CA LEU A 376 -20.72 4.28 -29.15
C LEU A 376 -21.03 3.64 -27.79
N VAL A 377 -22.30 3.64 -27.35
CA VAL A 377 -22.70 3.10 -26.04
C VAL A 377 -22.37 1.60 -25.91
N PRO A 378 -22.76 0.71 -26.86
CA PRO A 378 -22.49 -0.72 -26.74
C PRO A 378 -20.99 -1.03 -26.83
N TYR A 379 -20.24 -0.25 -27.62
CA TYR A 379 -18.79 -0.38 -27.68
C TYR A 379 -18.13 -0.05 -26.34
N LEU A 380 -18.51 1.05 -25.70
CA LEU A 380 -18.00 1.42 -24.37
C LEU A 380 -18.40 0.41 -23.29
N ASN A 381 -19.62 -0.12 -23.36
CA ASN A 381 -20.08 -1.19 -22.46
C ASN A 381 -19.23 -2.46 -22.63
N ARG A 382 -18.90 -2.84 -23.87
CA ARG A 382 -17.98 -3.97 -24.14
C ARG A 382 -16.57 -3.70 -23.60
N CYS A 383 -16.05 -2.48 -23.74
CA CYS A 383 -14.77 -2.10 -23.16
C CYS A 383 -14.78 -2.19 -21.63
N LEU A 384 -15.87 -1.75 -20.98
CA LEU A 384 -16.04 -1.85 -19.53
C LEU A 384 -16.07 -3.31 -19.04
N GLN A 385 -16.78 -4.19 -19.75
CA GLN A 385 -16.83 -5.62 -19.43
C GLN A 385 -15.48 -6.33 -19.60
N LEU A 386 -14.60 -5.81 -20.46
CA LEU A 386 -13.24 -6.32 -20.61
C LEU A 386 -12.28 -5.79 -19.54
N LEU A 387 -12.49 -4.55 -19.07
CA LEU A 387 -11.78 -4.02 -17.91
C LEU A 387 -12.16 -4.75 -16.62
N PHE A 388 -13.42 -5.16 -16.50
CA PHE A 388 -13.93 -5.89 -15.35
C PHE A 388 -14.64 -7.19 -15.79
N PRO A 389 -13.87 -8.25 -16.06
CA PRO A 389 -14.45 -9.52 -16.49
C PRO A 389 -15.45 -10.06 -15.47
N LEU A 390 -16.69 -10.31 -15.92
CA LEU A 390 -17.76 -10.85 -15.06
C LEU A 390 -17.37 -12.15 -14.37
N ALA A 391 -16.53 -12.98 -15.00
CA ALA A 391 -16.00 -14.20 -14.39
C ALA A 391 -15.14 -13.92 -13.15
N GLN A 392 -14.34 -12.86 -13.18
CA GLN A 392 -13.49 -12.45 -12.05
C GLN A 392 -14.34 -11.87 -10.92
N ILE A 393 -15.34 -11.06 -11.25
CA ILE A 393 -16.30 -10.52 -10.27
C ILE A 393 -17.09 -11.67 -9.60
N ALA A 394 -17.58 -12.62 -10.41
CA ALA A 394 -18.29 -13.81 -9.94
C ALA A 394 -17.45 -14.63 -8.94
N GLN A 395 -16.17 -14.83 -9.27
CA GLN A 395 -15.23 -15.56 -8.42
C GLN A 395 -15.00 -14.85 -7.08
N ILE A 396 -14.84 -13.52 -7.07
CA ILE A 396 -14.63 -12.75 -5.85
C ILE A 396 -15.89 -12.75 -4.96
N LEU A 397 -17.08 -12.66 -5.57
CA LEU A 397 -18.35 -12.70 -4.86
C LEU A 397 -18.77 -14.11 -4.43
N GLY A 398 -18.10 -15.16 -4.91
CA GLY A 398 -18.47 -16.55 -4.64
C GLY A 398 -19.81 -16.97 -5.27
N VAL A 399 -20.23 -16.32 -6.36
CA VAL A 399 -21.51 -16.61 -7.04
C VAL A 399 -21.27 -17.11 -8.48
N PRO A 400 -22.17 -17.91 -9.06
CA PRO A 400 -22.09 -18.26 -10.49
C PRO A 400 -22.19 -17.02 -11.38
N ALA A 401 -21.41 -16.96 -12.47
CA ALA A 401 -21.41 -15.83 -13.41
C ALA A 401 -22.82 -15.49 -13.95
N ALA A 402 -23.65 -16.52 -14.15
CA ALA A 402 -25.04 -16.39 -14.57
C ALA A 402 -25.98 -15.77 -13.52
N ARG A 403 -25.48 -15.35 -12.34
CA ARG A 403 -26.27 -14.65 -11.32
C ARG A 403 -25.72 -13.26 -11.00
N VAL A 404 -24.59 -12.87 -11.60
CA VAL A 404 -23.93 -11.57 -11.34
C VAL A 404 -24.83 -10.39 -11.73
N HIS A 405 -25.59 -10.53 -12.82
CA HIS A 405 -26.57 -9.52 -13.27
C HIS A 405 -27.67 -9.21 -12.23
N LYS A 406 -27.95 -10.13 -11.29
CA LYS A 406 -28.93 -9.91 -10.21
C LYS A 406 -28.43 -8.99 -9.10
N TYR A 407 -27.14 -8.66 -9.08
CA TYR A 407 -26.51 -7.80 -8.09
C TYR A 407 -26.30 -6.35 -8.59
N GLY A 408 -27.09 -5.92 -9.57
CA GLY A 408 -27.20 -4.52 -9.98
C GLY A 408 -26.13 -4.03 -10.95
N GLY A 409 -26.14 -4.52 -12.19
CA GLY A 409 -25.37 -3.91 -13.29
C GLY A 409 -23.85 -3.80 -13.04
N LEU A 410 -23.26 -4.77 -12.33
CA LEU A 410 -21.82 -4.77 -12.02
C LEU A 410 -21.01 -4.72 -13.32
N ALA A 411 -20.30 -3.61 -13.55
CA ALA A 411 -19.52 -3.34 -14.76
C ALA A 411 -20.33 -3.32 -16.07
N CYS A 412 -21.59 -2.88 -16.00
CA CYS A 412 -22.44 -2.67 -17.18
C CYS A 412 -23.12 -1.31 -17.09
N VAL A 413 -23.29 -0.65 -18.23
CA VAL A 413 -24.15 0.53 -18.37
C VAL A 413 -25.56 0.08 -18.75
N ASP A 414 -26.59 0.77 -18.26
CA ASP A 414 -27.97 0.56 -18.68
C ASP A 414 -28.23 1.22 -20.05
N GLU A 415 -28.12 0.44 -21.12
CA GLU A 415 -28.33 0.90 -22.49
C GLU A 415 -29.79 1.34 -22.73
N GLU A 416 -30.76 0.69 -22.07
CA GLU A 416 -32.18 1.00 -22.20
C GLU A 416 -32.48 2.37 -21.59
N ALA A 417 -31.94 2.65 -20.39
CA ALA A 417 -32.09 3.95 -19.73
C ALA A 417 -31.52 5.10 -20.59
N ILE A 418 -30.37 4.91 -21.24
CA ILE A 418 -29.78 5.92 -22.13
C ILE A 418 -30.63 6.09 -23.39
N GLN A 419 -31.14 5.01 -23.96
CA GLN A 419 -32.02 5.05 -25.12
C GLN A 419 -33.33 5.79 -24.82
N GLU A 420 -33.94 5.58 -23.65
CA GLU A 420 -35.15 6.28 -23.23
C GLU A 420 -34.94 7.80 -23.16
N LEU A 421 -33.76 8.27 -22.71
CA LEU A 421 -33.44 9.69 -22.66
C LEU A 421 -33.41 10.36 -24.04
N LEU A 422 -33.03 9.61 -25.09
CA LEU A 422 -32.96 10.09 -26.48
C LEU A 422 -34.23 9.78 -27.30
N GLY A 423 -35.14 8.98 -26.75
CA GLY A 423 -36.34 8.48 -27.43
C GLY A 423 -37.31 9.58 -27.89
N SER A 424 -37.22 10.81 -27.37
CA SER A 424 -38.03 11.94 -27.83
C SER A 424 -37.62 12.48 -29.21
N VAL A 425 -36.42 12.17 -29.68
CA VAL A 425 -35.82 12.72 -30.91
C VAL A 425 -35.78 11.69 -32.04
N LEU A 426 -35.62 10.41 -31.71
CA LEU A 426 -35.52 9.35 -32.71
C LEU A 426 -36.90 9.02 -33.31
N PRO A 427 -36.98 8.73 -34.61
CA PRO A 427 -38.21 8.20 -35.19
C PRO A 427 -38.57 6.89 -34.48
N LYS A 428 -39.83 6.74 -34.07
CA LYS A 428 -40.32 5.51 -33.42
C LYS A 428 -39.97 4.33 -34.31
N LYS A 429 -39.10 3.44 -33.83
CA LYS A 429 -38.76 2.17 -34.50
C LYS A 429 -40.09 1.42 -34.68
N GLU A 430 -40.60 1.35 -35.92
CA GLU A 430 -41.75 0.51 -36.24
C GLU A 430 -41.39 -0.92 -35.83
N THR A 431 -42.05 -1.40 -34.77
CA THR A 431 -41.92 -2.78 -34.32
C THR A 431 -42.66 -3.65 -35.33
N THR A 432 -41.98 -4.02 -36.42
CA THR A 432 -42.43 -5.12 -37.27
C THR A 432 -42.21 -6.42 -36.51
N LEU A 433 -43.25 -6.85 -35.80
CA LEU A 433 -43.39 -8.21 -35.29
C LEU A 433 -43.29 -9.20 -36.47
N PRO A 434 -42.39 -10.20 -36.45
CA PRO A 434 -42.57 -11.40 -37.24
C PRO A 434 -43.43 -12.37 -36.42
N LEU A 435 -44.61 -12.68 -36.97
CA LEU A 435 -45.46 -13.78 -36.52
C LEU A 435 -44.69 -15.10 -36.55
N THR A 436 -44.74 -15.81 -35.42
CA THR A 436 -44.60 -17.26 -35.20
C THR A 436 -44.34 -18.16 -36.42
N GLU A 437 -43.23 -18.91 -36.39
CA GLU A 437 -43.20 -20.30 -36.87
C GLU A 437 -42.50 -21.22 -35.86
N LYS A 438 -43.04 -22.44 -35.80
CA LYS A 438 -42.77 -23.51 -34.83
C LYS A 438 -41.36 -24.08 -34.97
N GLY A 439 -40.90 -24.69 -33.86
CA GLY A 439 -39.55 -25.19 -33.67
C GLY A 439 -39.01 -26.17 -34.71
N MET A 440 -37.69 -26.12 -34.87
CA MET A 440 -36.85 -27.26 -35.20
C MET A 440 -35.42 -26.98 -34.70
N ALA A 441 -34.91 -27.91 -33.91
CA ALA A 441 -33.56 -27.93 -33.41
C ALA A 441 -32.58 -28.36 -34.51
N LEU A 442 -31.51 -27.59 -34.74
CA LEU A 442 -30.31 -27.97 -35.52
C LEU A 442 -29.12 -27.17 -34.93
N GLN A 443 -28.35 -27.75 -34.00
CA GLN A 443 -27.02 -28.32 -34.21
C GLN A 443 -25.99 -27.36 -34.85
N LEU A 444 -25.06 -26.86 -34.02
CA LEU A 444 -23.79 -26.29 -34.48
C LEU A 444 -22.83 -27.44 -34.87
N PRO A 445 -22.08 -27.34 -35.99
CA PRO A 445 -21.04 -28.30 -36.33
C PRO A 445 -19.73 -27.99 -35.59
N LEU A 446 -19.14 -29.02 -34.99
CA LEU A 446 -17.75 -29.06 -34.53
C LEU A 446 -17.07 -30.25 -35.22
N ASP A 447 -16.13 -29.94 -36.11
CA ASP A 447 -15.11 -30.80 -36.73
C ASP A 447 -13.96 -29.82 -37.08
N LEU A 448 -12.66 -30.04 -36.97
CA LEU A 448 -11.70 -31.08 -36.57
C LEU A 448 -10.39 -30.25 -36.34
N GLY A 449 -9.45 -30.56 -35.44
CA GLY A 449 -8.80 -31.83 -35.21
C GLY A 449 -7.43 -31.61 -34.53
N LEU A 450 -6.63 -32.69 -34.49
CA LEU A 450 -5.28 -32.92 -33.92
C LEU A 450 -5.35 -33.82 -32.66
N SER A 451 -5.43 -35.15 -32.81
CA SER A 451 -4.34 -36.12 -33.11
C SER A 451 -3.56 -36.54 -31.86
N GLY A 452 -3.56 -37.84 -31.53
CA GLY A 452 -2.61 -38.42 -30.58
C GLY A 452 -2.98 -39.75 -29.93
N SER A 453 -3.16 -40.80 -30.75
CA SER A 453 -2.84 -42.22 -30.48
C SER A 453 -3.09 -42.84 -29.09
N GLU A 454 -4.11 -43.70 -29.02
CA GLU A 454 -4.15 -44.87 -28.14
C GLU A 454 -3.26 -45.99 -28.72
N GLN A 455 -2.64 -46.78 -27.84
CA GLN A 455 -2.33 -48.18 -28.12
C GLN A 455 -2.67 -49.04 -26.92
N GLU A 456 -3.45 -50.09 -27.23
CA GLU A 456 -4.05 -51.11 -26.38
C GLU A 456 -3.08 -51.91 -25.51
N GLY A 457 -3.61 -52.52 -24.46
CA GLY A 457 -2.93 -53.63 -23.79
C GLY A 457 -3.64 -54.18 -22.55
N ALA A 458 -4.73 -54.92 -22.76
CA ALA A 458 -5.16 -56.13 -22.03
C ALA A 458 -5.22 -56.16 -20.48
N ASP A 459 -6.44 -56.41 -20.00
CA ASP A 459 -6.85 -57.13 -18.76
C ASP A 459 -6.11 -58.50 -18.63
N PRO A 460 -6.10 -59.27 -17.50
CA PRO A 460 -7.14 -59.31 -16.45
C PRO A 460 -6.68 -59.61 -14.99
N SER A 461 -7.61 -59.45 -14.03
CA SER A 461 -8.03 -60.47 -13.03
C SER A 461 -8.28 -59.95 -11.61
N ARG A 462 -9.50 -60.24 -11.12
CA ARG A 462 -9.93 -60.73 -9.78
C ARG A 462 -9.47 -59.95 -8.52
N ALA A 463 -10.25 -59.79 -7.45
CA ALA A 463 -11.62 -60.07 -7.03
C ALA A 463 -11.68 -59.71 -5.51
N VAL A 464 -12.88 -59.70 -4.91
CA VAL A 464 -13.18 -59.80 -3.45
C VAL A 464 -13.10 -58.45 -2.68
N SER A 465 -14.04 -57.94 -1.87
CA SER A 465 -15.39 -58.29 -1.35
C SER A 465 -15.95 -57.07 -0.57
N VAL A 466 -17.23 -56.65 -0.72
CA VAL A 466 -18.41 -56.85 0.19
C VAL A 466 -18.14 -56.55 1.68
N SER A 467 -18.74 -55.53 2.35
CA SER A 467 -20.10 -55.46 2.96
C SER A 467 -20.24 -54.10 3.73
N SER A 468 -21.26 -53.23 3.57
CA SER A 468 -22.55 -53.08 4.32
C SER A 468 -22.48 -53.23 5.86
N ALA A 469 -23.18 -52.52 6.77
CA ALA A 469 -24.38 -51.65 6.77
C ALA A 469 -24.43 -50.84 8.12
N ALA A 470 -24.87 -49.58 8.17
CA ALA A 470 -26.22 -49.05 8.55
C ALA A 470 -26.60 -48.92 10.05
N LYS A 471 -26.99 -47.69 10.46
CA LYS A 471 -28.18 -47.23 11.29
C LYS A 471 -27.85 -45.93 12.07
N LYS A 472 -28.44 -44.76 11.77
CA LYS A 472 -29.78 -44.18 12.13
C LYS A 472 -29.93 -43.69 13.59
N SER A 473 -29.83 -42.35 13.79
CA SER A 473 -30.70 -41.32 14.48
C SER A 473 -31.54 -41.69 15.74
N PRO A 474 -32.04 -40.76 16.61
CA PRO A 474 -32.59 -39.41 16.30
C PRO A 474 -32.53 -38.28 17.38
N LEU A 475 -33.12 -37.12 17.01
CA LEU A 475 -33.44 -35.86 17.75
C LEU A 475 -34.51 -36.04 18.87
N PRO A 476 -34.83 -34.96 19.64
CA PRO A 476 -36.10 -34.23 19.38
C PRO A 476 -36.13 -32.69 19.66
N GLU A 477 -37.13 -32.01 19.07
CA GLU A 477 -37.71 -30.66 19.36
C GLU A 477 -38.58 -30.72 20.67
N ASP A 478 -39.16 -29.69 21.30
CA ASP A 478 -39.48 -28.28 21.03
C ASP A 478 -39.95 -27.59 22.36
N ALA A 479 -40.12 -26.25 22.35
CA ALA A 479 -41.09 -25.43 23.13
C ALA A 479 -40.56 -24.17 23.86
N ARG A 480 -41.26 -23.05 23.63
CA ARG A 480 -41.22 -21.67 24.21
C ARG A 480 -42.70 -21.24 24.48
N PRO A 481 -43.06 -20.05 25.01
CA PRO A 481 -42.46 -19.05 25.94
C PRO A 481 -43.55 -18.59 26.99
N PRO A 482 -43.78 -17.29 27.39
CA PRO A 482 -42.96 -16.11 27.73
C PRO A 482 -43.30 -15.46 29.13
N SER A 483 -42.43 -14.59 29.66
CA SER A 483 -42.71 -13.41 30.54
C SER A 483 -41.35 -12.76 30.88
N GLY A 484 -41.15 -11.46 31.13
CA GLY A 484 -41.98 -10.28 31.25
C GLY A 484 -41.05 -9.06 31.39
N VAL A 485 -41.64 -7.87 31.28
CA VAL A 485 -41.05 -6.53 31.23
C VAL A 485 -40.39 -6.11 32.57
N SER A 486 -39.30 -5.33 32.54
CA SER A 486 -39.13 -4.19 33.46
C SER A 486 -38.16 -3.14 32.92
N ALA A 487 -38.58 -1.89 33.03
CA ALA A 487 -37.81 -0.68 32.76
C ALA A 487 -37.24 -0.08 34.07
N THR A 488 -36.35 0.91 33.88
CA THR A 488 -35.89 1.99 34.78
C THR A 488 -35.07 1.67 36.03
N ALA A 489 -33.78 2.05 36.01
CA ALA A 489 -33.26 3.28 36.63
C ALA A 489 -31.94 3.67 35.95
#